data_AF-A0A3D5JNZ1-F1
#
_entry.id   AF-A0A3D5JNZ1-F1
#
_cell.length_a   1.000
_cell.length_b   1.000
_cell.length_c   1.000
_cell.angle_alpha   90.00
_cell.angle_beta   90.00
_cell.angle_gamma   90.00
#
_symmetry.space_group_name_H-M   'P 1'
#
loop_
_entity.id
_entity.type
_entity.pdbx_description
1 polymer ?
#
loop_
_entity_poly.entity_id
_entity_poly.type
_entity_poly.pdbx_seq_one_letter_code
_entity_poly.pdbx_strand_id
1 'polypeptide(L)'
;MSQTMLLSQLIPDVALSRDPTITGLVLDSRAVRPGNAFVAIAGFGAHGLGFVDQALANGAGAILFEPPAPAELPAPAEAIAVP
;
A
#
# COMPACT_ATOMS: atom_id res chain seq x y z
N MET A 1 10.54 -0.30 18.45
CA MET A 1 10.89 -1.59 17.82
C MET A 1 9.95 -1.77 16.64
N SER A 2 10.42 -1.55 15.42
CA SER A 2 9.62 -1.80 14.22
C SER A 2 9.62 -3.31 14.02
N GLN A 3 8.53 -4.01 14.39
CA GLN A 3 8.42 -5.43 14.10
C GLN A 3 8.42 -5.59 12.58
N THR A 4 9.44 -6.27 12.07
CA THR A 4 9.51 -6.71 10.67
C THR A 4 8.65 -7.96 10.55
N MET A 5 7.71 -7.96 9.60
CA MET A 5 6.73 -9.04 9.44
C MET A 5 6.42 -9.28 7.97
N LEU A 6 5.91 -10.46 7.63
CA LEU A 6 5.38 -10.72 6.30
C LEU A 6 4.03 -10.00 6.13
N LEU A 7 3.73 -9.56 4.92
CA LEU A 7 2.48 -8.88 4.63
C LEU A 7 1.28 -9.80 4.83
N SER A 8 1.41 -11.09 4.51
CA SER A 8 0.39 -12.11 4.75
C SER A 8 0.00 -12.24 6.22
N GLN A 9 0.88 -11.90 7.16
CA GLN A 9 0.57 -11.91 8.58
C GLN A 9 -0.34 -10.75 9.00
N LEU A 10 -0.39 -9.68 8.21
CA LEU A 10 -1.28 -8.55 8.45
C LEU A 10 -2.65 -8.75 7.80
N ILE A 11 -2.68 -9.34 6.60
CA ILE A 11 -3.88 -9.53 5.78
C ILE A 11 -4.00 -11.00 5.33
N PRO A 12 -4.25 -11.94 6.26
CA PRO A 12 -4.25 -13.37 5.97
C PRO A 12 -5.37 -13.81 5.00
N ASP A 13 -6.46 -13.05 4.93
CA ASP A 13 -7.62 -13.34 4.08
C ASP A 13 -7.51 -12.77 2.66
N VAL A 14 -6.40 -12.11 2.33
CA VAL A 14 -6.16 -11.53 1.00
C VAL A 14 -5.18 -12.41 0.22
N ALA A 15 -5.58 -12.81 -0.98
CA ALA A 15 -4.70 -13.57 -1.88
C ALA A 15 -3.60 -12.65 -2.43
N LEU A 16 -2.36 -12.89 -2.02
CA LEU A 16 -1.20 -12.11 -2.44
C LEU A 16 -0.44 -12.84 -3.56
N SER A 17 -0.11 -12.13 -4.64
CA SER A 17 0.82 -12.66 -5.67
C SER A 17 2.27 -12.70 -5.18
N ARG A 18 2.60 -11.85 -4.20
CA ARG A 18 3.89 -11.81 -3.52
C ARG A 18 3.68 -11.52 -2.04
N ASP A 19 4.51 -12.11 -1.18
CA ASP A 19 4.45 -11.88 0.26
C ASP A 19 5.71 -11.13 0.75
N PRO A 20 5.79 -9.81 0.53
CA PRO A 20 6.96 -9.04 0.88
C PRO A 20 7.06 -8.89 2.40
N THR A 21 8.29 -8.89 2.90
CA THR A 21 8.55 -8.47 4.27
C THR A 21 8.39 -6.96 4.38
N ILE A 22 7.57 -6.51 5.32
CA ILE A 22 7.31 -5.10 5.59
C ILE A 22 7.80 -4.71 6.98
N THR A 23 8.27 -3.47 7.10
CA THR A 23 8.77 -2.88 8.35
C THR A 23 7.77 -1.95 9.03
N GLY A 24 6.66 -1.66 8.35
CA GLY A 24 5.59 -0.80 8.84
C GLY A 24 4.58 -0.42 7.75
N LEU A 25 3.47 0.17 8.18
CA LEU A 25 2.42 0.73 7.34
C LEU A 25 2.50 2.25 7.34
N VAL A 26 2.33 2.87 6.18
CA VAL A 26 2.39 4.32 6.02
C VAL A 26 1.25 4.81 5.14
N LEU A 27 0.51 5.81 5.62
CA LEU A 27 -0.61 6.46 4.90
C LEU A 27 -0.16 7.68 4.07
N ASP A 28 0.97 8.29 4.45
CA ASP A 28 1.53 9.46 3.76
C ASP A 28 2.69 9.02 2.87
N SER A 29 2.51 9.13 1.54
CA SER A 29 3.52 8.69 0.56
C SER A 29 4.88 9.38 0.77
N ARG A 30 4.90 10.58 1.34
CA ARG A 30 6.12 11.36 1.65
C ARG A 30 6.90 10.80 2.82
N ALA A 31 6.23 10.06 3.71
CA ALA A 31 6.85 9.42 4.87
C ALA A 31 7.27 7.97 4.59
N VAL A 32 6.97 7.44 3.40
CA VAL A 32 7.37 6.09 2.98
C VAL A 32 8.89 5.98 2.99
N ARG A 33 9.37 4.87 3.54
CA ARG A 33 10.77 4.48 3.50
C ARG A 33 10.89 3.07 2.93
N PRO A 34 12.07 2.67 2.42
CA PRO A 34 12.31 1.32 1.95
C PRO A 34 11.81 0.25 2.92
N GLY A 35 10.97 -0.66 2.41
CA GLY A 35 10.36 -1.75 3.18
C GLY A 35 9.05 -1.40 3.89
N ASN A 36 8.54 -0.17 3.80
CA ASN A 36 7.17 0.13 4.23
C ASN A 36 6.15 -0.36 3.21
N ALA A 37 4.94 -0.69 3.67
CA ALA A 37 3.78 -0.76 2.80
C ALA A 37 3.04 0.59 2.83
N PHE A 38 2.74 1.11 1.64
CA PHE A 38 1.92 2.31 1.50
C PHE A 38 0.44 1.92 1.46
N VAL A 39 -0.39 2.65 2.21
CA VAL A 39 -1.83 2.39 2.35
C VAL A 39 -2.60 3.53 1.68
N ALA A 40 -3.10 3.26 0.48
CA ALA A 40 -3.83 4.17 -0.38
C ALA A 40 -5.34 4.06 -0.14
N ILE A 41 -5.84 4.77 0.87
CA ILE A 41 -7.28 4.85 1.19
C ILE A 41 -7.90 6.13 0.64
N ALA A 42 -9.24 6.16 0.54
CA ALA A 42 -9.98 7.37 0.23
C ALA A 42 -9.90 8.36 1.41
N GLY A 43 -9.35 9.56 1.17
CA GLY A 43 -9.30 10.64 2.15
C GLY A 43 -10.29 11.77 1.85
N PHE A 44 -10.32 12.78 2.72
CA PHE A 44 -11.23 13.94 2.61
C PHE A 44 -10.92 14.87 1.42
N GLY A 45 -9.75 14.77 0.80
CA GLY A 45 -9.32 15.66 -0.30
C GLY A 45 -8.89 14.97 -1.59
N ALA A 46 -8.39 13.72 -1.51
CA ALA A 46 -7.99 12.93 -2.67
C ALA A 46 -7.89 11.45 -2.26
N HIS A 47 -8.02 10.55 -3.24
CA HIS A 47 -7.73 9.14 -3.01
C HIS A 47 -6.22 8.90 -2.99
N GLY A 48 -5.74 8.08 -2.06
CA GLY A 48 -4.31 7.73 -1.95
C GLY A 48 -3.69 7.10 -3.20
N LEU A 49 -4.53 6.61 -4.15
CA LEU A 49 -4.08 5.98 -5.38
C LEU A 49 -3.35 6.96 -6.30
N GLY A 50 -3.66 8.26 -6.19
CA GLY A 50 -2.93 9.32 -6.90
C GLY A 50 -1.49 9.53 -6.43
N PHE A 51 -1.07 8.88 -5.34
CA PHE A 51 0.28 9.01 -4.78
C PHE A 51 1.10 7.72 -4.84
N VAL A 52 0.64 6.70 -5.57
CA VAL A 52 1.32 5.41 -5.68
C VAL A 52 2.70 5.54 -6.31
N ASP A 53 2.83 6.31 -7.39
CA ASP A 53 4.13 6.51 -8.06
C ASP A 53 5.16 7.12 -7.10
N GLN A 54 4.74 8.07 -6.26
CA GLN A 54 5.60 8.67 -5.25
C GLN A 54 6.00 7.67 -4.15
N ALA A 55 5.06 6.82 -3.72
CA ALA A 55 5.36 5.78 -2.73
C ALA A 55 6.33 4.72 -3.28
N LEU A 56 6.17 4.32 -4.55
CA LEU A 56 7.09 3.42 -5.24
C LEU A 56 8.48 4.03 -5.36
N ALA A 57 8.57 5.30 -5.75
CA ALA A 57 9.84 6.04 -5.83
C ALA A 57 10.55 6.13 -4.46
N ASN A 58 9.80 6.17 -3.36
CA ASN A 58 10.32 6.18 -2.00
C ASN A 58 10.66 4.77 -1.45
N GLY A 59 10.45 3.72 -2.25
CA GLY A 59 10.82 2.34 -1.92
C GLY A 59 9.74 1.55 -1.18
N ALA A 60 8.45 1.87 -1.40
CA ALA A 60 7.36 1.04 -0.88
C ALA A 60 7.54 -0.43 -1.34
N GLY A 61 7.54 -1.36 -0.39
CA GLY A 61 7.59 -2.80 -0.67
C GLY A 61 6.24 -3.37 -1.11
N ALA A 62 5.15 -2.69 -0.73
CA ALA A 62 3.80 -3.05 -1.13
C ALA A 62 2.91 -1.79 -1.22
N ILE A 63 1.92 -1.85 -2.10
CA ILE A 63 0.84 -0.87 -2.20
C ILE A 63 -0.44 -1.57 -1.82
N LEU A 64 -1.09 -1.09 -0.76
CA LEU A 64 -2.41 -1.53 -0.32
C LEU A 64 -3.40 -0.44 -0.69
N PHE A 65 -4.59 -0.80 -1.15
CA PHE A 65 -5.64 0.19 -1.39
C PHE A 65 -7.01 -0.33 -0.98
N GLU A 66 -7.90 0.60 -0.63
CA GLU A 66 -9.31 0.31 -0.36
C GLU A 66 -10.09 0.31 -1.68
N PRO A 67 -10.75 -0.80 -2.06
CA PRO A 67 -11.64 -0.84 -3.20
C PRO A 67 -13.01 -0.20 -2.87
N PRO A 68 -13.73 0.35 -3.86
CA PRO A 68 -13.37 0.41 -5.27
C PRO A 68 -12.36 1.53 -5.58
N ALA A 69 -11.44 1.27 -6.50
CA ALA A 69 -10.59 2.31 -7.05
C ALA A 69 -11.45 3.33 -7.83
N PRO A 70 -11.21 4.65 -7.69
CA PRO A 70 -11.90 5.67 -8.46
C PRO A 70 -11.64 5.47 -9.96
N ALA A 71 -12.64 5.72 -10.80
CA ALA A 71 -12.51 5.55 -12.26
C ALA A 71 -11.36 6.38 -12.86
N GLU A 72 -11.08 7.55 -12.29
CA GLU A 72 -10.01 8.46 -12.72
C GLU A 72 -8.63 8.05 -12.19
N LEU A 73 -8.57 7.18 -11.18
CA LEU A 73 -7.35 6.73 -10.52
C LEU A 73 -7.37 5.20 -10.40
N PRO A 74 -7.13 4.47 -11.51
CA PRO A 74 -7.11 3.02 -11.48
C PRO A 74 -5.98 2.52 -10.58
N ALA A 75 -6.27 1.47 -9.80
CA ALA A 75 -5.24 0.80 -9.02
C ALA A 75 -4.21 0.14 -9.96
N PRO A 76 -2.90 0.27 -9.69
CA PRO A 76 -1.89 -0.45 -10.46
C PRO A 76 -2.09 -1.97 -10.33
N ALA A 77 -1.68 -2.72 -11.35
CA ALA A 77 -1.87 -4.18 -11.39
C ALA A 77 -1.24 -4.93 -10.21
N GLU A 78 -0.19 -4.37 -9.60
CA GLU A 78 0.49 -4.96 -8.45
C GLU A 78 -0.03 -4.45 -7.09
N ALA A 79 -0.99 -3.53 -7.08
CA ALA A 79 -1.60 -3.04 -5.85
C ALA A 79 -2.57 -4.09 -5.30
N ILE A 80 -2.55 -4.23 -3.98
CA ILE A 80 -3.33 -5.23 -3.27
C ILE A 80 -4.60 -4.56 -2.75
N ALA A 81 -5.76 -5.04 -3.20
CA ALA A 81 -7.04 -4.61 -2.69
C ALA A 81 -7.24 -5.19 -1.28
N VAL A 82 -7.48 -4.33 -0.31
CA VAL A 82 -7.80 -4.72 1.07
C VAL A 82 -9.25 -4.35 1.34
N PRO A 83 -10.14 -5.32 1.59
CA PRO A 83 -11.57 -5.08 1.82
C PRO A 83 -11.87 -4.44 3.18
#